data_AF-A0AAC8VE63-F1
#
_entry.id   AF-A0AAC8VE63-F1
#
_cell.length_a   1.000
_cell.length_b   1.000
_cell.length_c   1.000
_cell.angle_alpha   90.00
_cell.angle_beta   90.00
_cell.angle_gamma   90.00
#
_symmetry.space_group_name_H-M   'P 1'
#
loop_
_entity.id
_entity.type
_entity.pdbx_description
1 polymer ?
#
loop_
_entity_poly.entity_id
_entity_poly.type
_entity_poly.pdbx_seq_one_letter_code
_entity_poly.pdbx_strand_id
1 'polypeptide(L)'
;MYSEKDFGLEYISENLKTRPIKEEDRDFWYDLHASESVCKYFRDGKTRSAEQVKAQFDRSLARFKNGDPRYLHVIEQLIEGRWIKVGVVVLGGSSKPKFLECAMITHPAFDTESNQYLDIPFQNKTLESENQKEVKNSIHPIWGNKNASRILQWGLKNYIPFILETKAKYSWENDQGKVFEEVFDGSEYIGIYATATNPASMKVLTNYGFTEKGKSECNWGSKYIYEFLFKP
;
A
#
# COMPACT_ATOMS: atom_id res chain seq x y z
N MET A 1 9.46 25.66 3.21
CA MET A 1 8.17 25.74 3.92
C MET A 1 7.13 25.25 2.93
N TYR A 2 6.73 23.99 3.04
CA TYR A 2 5.83 23.32 2.09
C TYR A 2 4.38 23.72 2.38
N SER A 3 3.57 23.87 1.33
CA SER A 3 2.18 24.32 1.39
C SER A 3 1.21 23.12 1.48
N GLU A 4 -0.07 23.35 1.79
CA GLU A 4 -1.12 22.31 1.74
C GLU A 4 -1.18 21.55 0.39
N LYS A 5 -0.63 22.12 -0.70
CA LYS A 5 -0.53 21.46 -2.01
C LYS A 5 0.56 20.39 -2.09
N ASP A 6 1.49 20.32 -1.14
CA ASP A 6 2.63 19.39 -1.16
C ASP A 6 2.32 18.07 -0.44
N PHE A 7 1.23 18.00 0.35
CA PHE A 7 0.79 16.77 1.02
C PHE A 7 0.15 15.74 0.07
N GLY A 8 -0.03 16.08 -1.21
CA GLY A 8 -0.69 15.24 -2.20
C GLY A 8 0.21 14.84 -3.36
N LEU A 9 1.46 14.44 -3.12
CA LEU A 9 2.33 13.94 -4.19
C LEU A 9 1.65 12.77 -4.91
N GLU A 10 1.22 12.98 -6.14
CA GLU A 10 0.61 11.93 -6.96
C GLU A 10 1.64 11.32 -7.91
N TYR A 11 1.61 10.00 -8.04
CA TYR A 11 2.20 9.36 -9.21
C TYR A 11 1.17 9.41 -10.33
N ILE A 12 1.50 9.94 -11.50
CA ILE A 12 0.61 9.91 -12.66
C ILE A 12 1.38 9.42 -13.88
N SER A 13 0.81 8.45 -14.58
CA SER A 13 1.28 7.98 -15.88
C SER A 13 0.07 7.62 -16.75
N GLU A 14 0.33 7.25 -18.01
CA GLU A 14 -0.72 6.95 -19.00
C GLU A 14 -1.80 5.97 -18.52
N ASN A 15 -1.42 4.97 -17.73
CA ASN A 15 -2.28 3.85 -17.35
C ASN A 15 -2.27 3.55 -15.85
N LEU A 16 -1.53 4.31 -15.05
CA LEU A 16 -1.38 4.06 -13.62
C LEU A 16 -1.24 5.40 -12.91
N LYS A 17 -2.00 5.59 -11.85
CA LYS A 17 -1.85 6.72 -10.96
C LYS A 17 -2.00 6.34 -9.49
N THR A 18 -1.44 7.14 -8.61
CA THR A 18 -1.69 7.06 -7.17
C THR A 18 -2.16 8.42 -6.69
N ARG A 19 -3.10 8.41 -5.73
CA ARG A 19 -3.60 9.63 -5.09
C ARG A 19 -3.84 9.37 -3.61
N PRO A 20 -3.78 10.40 -2.76
CA PRO A 20 -4.16 10.25 -1.36
C PRO A 20 -5.55 9.66 -1.20
N ILE A 21 -5.73 8.87 -0.15
CA ILE A 21 -7.03 8.33 0.22
C ILE A 21 -8.01 9.46 0.59
N LYS A 22 -9.27 9.31 0.19
CA LYS A 22 -10.36 10.23 0.50
C LYS A 22 -11.49 9.49 1.19
N GLU A 23 -12.42 10.23 1.78
CA GLU A 23 -13.62 9.68 2.42
C GLU A 23 -14.40 8.72 1.51
N GLU A 24 -14.50 9.05 0.21
CA GLU A 24 -15.15 8.24 -0.82
C GLU A 24 -14.45 6.90 -1.13
N ASP A 25 -13.25 6.68 -0.60
CA ASP A 25 -12.51 5.41 -0.72
C ASP A 25 -12.78 4.45 0.44
N ARG A 26 -13.67 4.82 1.38
CA ARG A 26 -13.98 4.01 2.56
C ARG A 26 -14.44 2.61 2.20
N ASP A 27 -15.42 2.47 1.30
CA ASP A 27 -15.96 1.15 0.95
C ASP A 27 -14.88 0.27 0.33
N PHE A 28 -14.07 0.83 -0.57
CA PHE A 28 -12.91 0.16 -1.14
C PHE A 28 -11.90 -0.29 -0.07
N TRP A 29 -11.62 0.56 0.91
CA TRP A 29 -10.75 0.23 2.04
C TRP A 29 -11.32 -0.92 2.89
N TYR A 30 -12.64 -0.97 3.06
CA TYR A 30 -13.32 -2.05 3.79
C TYR A 30 -13.25 -3.37 3.04
N ASP A 31 -13.54 -3.36 1.75
CA ASP A 31 -13.46 -4.54 0.89
C ASP A 31 -12.05 -5.14 0.92
N LEU A 32 -11.02 -4.29 0.86
CA LEU A 32 -9.62 -4.70 1.00
C LEU A 32 -9.33 -5.46 2.29
N HIS A 33 -9.80 -4.94 3.43
CA HIS A 33 -9.47 -5.48 4.75
C HIS A 33 -10.39 -6.64 5.19
N ALA A 34 -11.52 -6.81 4.51
CA ALA A 34 -12.39 -7.98 4.63
C ALA A 34 -11.93 -9.15 3.77
N SER A 35 -11.18 -8.88 2.70
CA SER A 35 -10.77 -9.89 1.73
C SER A 35 -9.58 -10.74 2.22
N GLU A 36 -9.80 -12.03 2.43
CA GLU A 36 -8.75 -12.99 2.82
C GLU A 36 -7.62 -13.04 1.80
N SER A 37 -7.97 -12.92 0.51
CA SER A 37 -7.00 -12.92 -0.58
C SER A 37 -6.01 -11.78 -0.54
N VAL A 38 -6.43 -10.66 0.02
CA VAL A 38 -5.61 -9.48 0.24
C VAL A 38 -4.87 -9.62 1.56
N CYS A 39 -5.60 -9.92 2.63
CA CYS A 39 -5.09 -9.92 3.99
C CYS A 39 -4.02 -10.99 4.22
N LYS A 40 -4.01 -12.10 3.47
CA LYS A 40 -2.93 -13.09 3.53
C LYS A 40 -1.54 -12.51 3.21
N TYR A 41 -1.49 -11.40 2.46
CA TYR A 41 -0.26 -10.68 2.12
C TYR A 41 0.13 -9.61 3.16
N PHE A 42 -0.73 -9.30 4.13
CA PHE A 42 -0.41 -8.32 5.18
C PHE A 42 0.48 -8.91 6.23
N ARG A 43 1.19 -8.09 7.02
CA ARG A 43 2.10 -8.54 8.09
C ARG A 43 1.48 -9.57 9.05
N ASP A 44 0.24 -9.37 9.51
CA ASP A 44 -0.43 -10.29 10.43
C ASP A 44 -1.18 -11.43 9.73
N GLY A 45 -1.50 -11.30 8.44
CA GLY A 45 -2.24 -12.30 7.70
C GLY A 45 -3.73 -12.36 8.10
N LYS A 46 -4.27 -11.32 8.74
CA LYS A 46 -5.61 -11.36 9.35
C LYS A 46 -6.54 -10.37 8.67
N THR A 47 -7.76 -10.83 8.42
CA THR A 47 -8.90 -9.94 8.14
C THR A 47 -9.25 -9.15 9.40
N ARG A 48 -9.94 -8.03 9.23
CA ARG A 48 -10.31 -7.13 10.32
C ARG A 48 -11.82 -6.94 10.34
N SER A 49 -12.38 -6.73 11.53
CA SER A 49 -13.80 -6.37 11.66
C SER A 49 -14.05 -4.97 11.09
N ALA A 50 -15.30 -4.67 10.71
CA ALA A 50 -15.69 -3.36 10.20
C ALA A 50 -15.29 -2.22 11.15
N GLU A 51 -15.41 -2.44 12.46
CA GLU A 51 -15.02 -1.47 13.49
C GLU A 51 -13.50 -1.24 13.53
N GLN A 52 -12.71 -2.32 13.42
CA GLN A 52 -11.25 -2.23 13.37
C GLN A 52 -10.78 -1.49 12.11
N VAL A 53 -11.43 -1.75 10.98
CA VAL A 53 -11.13 -1.11 9.69
C VAL A 53 -11.52 0.37 9.74
N LYS A 54 -12.71 0.70 10.28
CA LYS A 54 -13.15 2.09 10.48
C LYS A 54 -12.11 2.89 11.26
N ALA A 55 -11.72 2.38 12.42
CA ALA A 55 -10.78 3.07 13.28
C ALA A 55 -9.40 3.25 12.62
N GLN A 56 -8.98 2.32 11.76
CA GLN A 56 -7.75 2.45 10.97
C GLN A 56 -7.87 3.50 9.86
N PHE A 57 -9.01 3.51 9.16
CA PHE A 57 -9.30 4.48 8.10
C PHE A 57 -9.38 5.90 8.66
N ASP A 58 -10.18 6.13 9.70
CA ASP A 58 -10.37 7.45 10.31
C ASP A 58 -9.05 8.02 10.85
N ARG A 59 -8.24 7.18 11.50
CA ARG A 59 -6.88 7.55 11.94
C ARG A 59 -6.03 8.03 10.78
N SER A 60 -6.06 7.29 9.68
CA SER A 60 -5.20 7.60 8.52
C SER A 60 -5.68 8.86 7.81
N LEU A 61 -6.99 9.03 7.67
CA LEU A 61 -7.59 10.23 7.08
C LEU A 61 -7.33 11.46 7.95
N ALA A 62 -7.43 11.35 9.28
CA ALA A 62 -7.15 12.45 10.19
C ALA A 62 -5.67 12.86 10.15
N ARG A 63 -4.74 11.90 10.11
CA ARG A 63 -3.31 12.16 9.92
C ARG A 63 -3.06 12.96 8.64
N PHE A 64 -3.62 12.50 7.53
CA PHE A 64 -3.48 13.16 6.24
C PHE A 64 -4.02 14.60 6.25
N LYS A 65 -5.25 14.80 6.78
CA LYS A 65 -5.87 16.13 6.93
C LYS A 65 -5.04 17.10 7.78
N ASN A 66 -4.17 16.58 8.64
CA ASN A 66 -3.37 17.35 9.57
C ASN A 66 -1.90 17.51 9.14
N GLY A 67 -1.57 17.19 7.88
CA GLY A 67 -0.22 17.36 7.35
C GLY A 67 0.78 16.31 7.84
N ASP A 68 0.32 15.14 8.27
CA ASP A 68 1.20 13.99 8.41
C ASP A 68 1.40 13.34 7.02
N PRO A 69 2.65 13.25 6.52
CA PRO A 69 2.92 12.78 5.17
C PRO A 69 2.95 11.25 5.09
N ARG A 70 2.74 10.49 6.17
CA ARG A 70 2.75 9.02 6.13
C ARG A 70 1.78 8.52 5.06
N TYR A 71 2.37 7.88 4.05
CA TYR A 71 1.80 7.61 2.74
C TYR A 71 0.59 6.68 2.88
N LEU A 72 -0.60 7.12 2.48
CA LEU A 72 -1.73 6.23 2.26
C LEU A 72 -2.42 6.59 0.95
N HIS A 73 -2.02 5.90 -0.11
CA HIS A 73 -2.50 6.20 -1.46
C HIS A 73 -3.33 5.08 -2.01
N VAL A 74 -4.42 5.44 -2.70
CA VAL A 74 -5.13 4.55 -3.59
C VAL A 74 -4.34 4.45 -4.89
N ILE A 75 -4.23 3.23 -5.40
CA ILE A 75 -3.62 2.92 -6.69
C ILE A 75 -4.77 2.74 -7.69
N GLU A 76 -4.76 3.50 -8.77
CA GLU A 76 -5.77 3.41 -9.83
C GLU A 76 -5.09 3.04 -11.15
N GLN A 77 -5.64 2.05 -11.86
CA GLN A 77 -5.18 1.62 -13.18
C GLN A 77 -6.25 1.94 -14.23
N LEU A 78 -5.82 2.41 -15.39
CA LEU A 78 -6.71 2.59 -16.53
C LEU A 78 -6.99 1.23 -17.18
N ILE A 79 -8.24 0.77 -17.08
CA ILE A 79 -8.72 -0.50 -17.64
C ILE A 79 -9.94 -0.15 -18.50
N GLU A 80 -9.89 -0.49 -19.80
CA GLU A 80 -10.98 -0.24 -20.75
C GLU A 80 -11.50 1.21 -20.74
N GLY A 81 -10.59 2.18 -20.62
CA GLY A 81 -10.92 3.61 -20.60
C GLY A 81 -11.47 4.12 -19.26
N ARG A 82 -11.49 3.30 -18.21
CA ARG A 82 -11.95 3.67 -16.86
C ARG A 82 -10.83 3.55 -15.83
N TRP A 83 -10.76 4.49 -14.91
CA TRP A 83 -9.85 4.40 -13.76
C TRP A 83 -10.47 3.49 -12.71
N ILE A 84 -9.84 2.34 -12.47
CA ILE A 84 -10.28 1.35 -11.50
C ILE A 84 -9.31 1.37 -10.33
N LYS A 85 -9.82 1.39 -9.09
CA LYS A 85 -9.00 1.23 -7.89
C LYS A 85 -8.48 -0.20 -7.90
N VAL A 86 -7.17 -0.41 -7.83
CA VAL A 86 -6.56 -1.75 -7.96
C VAL A 86 -5.68 -2.12 -6.76
N GLY A 87 -5.62 -1.22 -5.78
CA GLY A 87 -4.80 -1.42 -4.61
C GLY A 87 -4.62 -0.15 -3.79
N VAL A 88 -3.77 -0.28 -2.77
CA VAL A 88 -3.27 0.83 -1.99
C VAL A 88 -1.78 0.65 -1.73
N VAL A 89 -1.12 1.74 -1.40
CA VAL A 89 0.22 1.71 -0.83
C VAL A 89 0.23 2.52 0.46
N VAL A 90 0.83 1.90 1.49
CA VAL A 90 0.89 2.41 2.84
C VAL A 90 2.35 2.52 3.26
N LEU A 91 2.80 3.70 3.71
CA LEU A 91 4.00 3.90 4.52
C LEU A 91 3.56 4.39 5.89
N GLY A 92 3.34 3.45 6.80
CA GLY A 92 2.83 3.70 8.14
C GLY A 92 3.92 3.70 9.21
N GLY A 93 3.50 3.90 10.47
CA GLY A 93 4.38 3.64 11.62
C GLY A 93 4.65 2.15 11.78
N SER A 94 5.93 1.79 11.87
CA SER A 94 6.35 0.39 12.08
C SER A 94 6.34 0.00 13.56
N SER A 95 6.18 -1.29 13.83
CA SER A 95 6.50 -1.87 15.14
C SER A 95 8.01 -1.83 15.45
N LYS A 96 8.85 -1.62 14.43
CA LYS A 96 10.28 -1.40 14.59
C LYS A 96 10.55 0.10 14.79
N PRO A 97 11.14 0.52 15.92
CA PRO A 97 11.41 1.93 16.18
C PRO A 97 12.23 2.57 15.06
N LYS A 98 11.90 3.82 14.69
CA LYS A 98 12.57 4.60 13.63
C LYS A 98 12.48 4.02 12.22
N PHE A 99 11.62 3.05 11.96
CA PHE A 99 11.33 2.55 10.61
C PHE A 99 9.91 2.91 10.19
N LEU A 100 9.74 3.22 8.90
CA LEU A 100 8.44 3.26 8.25
C LEU A 100 8.07 1.85 7.82
N GLU A 101 6.81 1.44 7.97
CA GLU A 101 6.33 0.16 7.46
C GLU A 101 5.71 0.35 6.08
N CYS A 102 6.32 -0.26 5.07
CA CYS A 102 5.80 -0.32 3.71
C CYS A 102 4.90 -1.53 3.52
N ALA A 103 3.60 -1.28 3.41
CA ALA A 103 2.62 -2.26 2.98
C ALA A 103 2.07 -1.85 1.62
N MET A 104 2.35 -2.63 0.58
CA MET A 104 1.79 -2.44 -0.76
C MET A 104 0.74 -3.50 -1.00
N ILE A 105 -0.49 -3.07 -1.23
CA ILE A 105 -1.60 -3.95 -1.56
C ILE A 105 -1.91 -3.71 -3.03
N THR A 106 -1.61 -4.67 -3.89
CA THR A 106 -2.10 -4.68 -5.27
C THR A 106 -2.88 -5.97 -5.45
N HIS A 107 -4.11 -5.88 -5.94
CA HIS A 107 -4.89 -7.07 -6.25
C HIS A 107 -4.27 -7.81 -7.43
N PRO A 108 -4.36 -9.15 -7.47
CA PRO A 108 -3.79 -9.87 -8.59
C PRO A 108 -4.63 -9.65 -9.86
N ALA A 109 -5.96 -9.77 -9.81
CA ALA A 109 -6.84 -9.50 -10.95
C ALA A 109 -8.11 -8.73 -10.56
N PHE A 110 -8.73 -8.11 -11.57
CA PHE A 110 -10.01 -7.42 -11.46
C PHE A 110 -10.96 -7.87 -12.57
N ASP A 111 -12.19 -8.23 -12.22
CA ASP A 111 -13.25 -8.59 -13.15
C ASP A 111 -14.18 -7.39 -13.41
N THR A 112 -14.17 -6.84 -14.62
CA THR A 112 -14.99 -5.70 -15.04
C THR A 112 -16.47 -6.04 -15.19
N GLU A 113 -16.82 -7.32 -15.39
CA GLU A 113 -18.21 -7.76 -15.53
C GLU A 113 -18.92 -7.74 -14.16
N SER A 114 -18.28 -8.33 -13.16
CA SER A 114 -18.81 -8.41 -11.79
C SER A 114 -18.38 -7.24 -10.90
N ASN A 115 -17.45 -6.40 -11.34
CA ASN A 115 -16.81 -5.33 -10.55
C ASN A 115 -16.16 -5.88 -9.27
N GLN A 116 -15.50 -7.03 -9.37
CA GLN A 116 -14.89 -7.74 -8.23
C GLN A 116 -13.39 -7.95 -8.39
N TYR A 117 -12.67 -7.94 -7.28
CA TYR A 117 -11.27 -8.35 -7.23
C TYR A 117 -11.17 -9.86 -7.08
N LEU A 118 -10.30 -10.47 -7.87
CA LEU A 118 -10.12 -11.91 -7.89
C LEU A 118 -8.75 -12.30 -7.34
N ASP A 119 -8.74 -13.32 -6.49
CA ASP A 119 -7.55 -14.01 -6.00
C ASP A 119 -7.32 -15.25 -6.83
N ILE A 120 -6.63 -15.08 -7.95
CA ILE A 120 -6.33 -16.20 -8.81
C ILE A 120 -5.04 -16.83 -8.28
N PRO A 121 -5.07 -18.08 -7.77
CA PRO A 121 -3.90 -18.72 -7.18
C PRO A 121 -2.75 -18.75 -8.20
N PHE A 122 -1.60 -18.25 -7.78
CA PHE A 122 -0.36 -18.30 -8.55
C PHE A 122 0.22 -19.73 -8.52
N GLN A 123 -0.49 -20.70 -9.09
CA GLN A 123 0.08 -22.01 -9.37
C GLN A 123 0.73 -21.96 -10.75
N ASN A 124 2.00 -21.54 -10.78
CA ASN A 124 2.90 -21.69 -11.91
C ASN A 124 2.43 -21.10 -13.24
N LYS A 125 3.05 -19.97 -13.56
CA LYS A 125 3.61 -19.54 -14.86
C LYS A 125 3.31 -18.04 -15.01
N THR A 126 4.34 -17.28 -15.38
CA THR A 126 4.18 -16.24 -16.39
C THR A 126 3.05 -16.69 -17.31
N LEU A 127 1.88 -16.05 -17.28
CA LEU A 127 0.83 -16.38 -18.24
C LEU A 127 1.44 -16.09 -19.62
N GLU A 128 1.96 -17.14 -20.24
CA GLU A 128 2.21 -17.20 -21.67
C GLU A 128 0.93 -16.70 -22.33
N SER A 129 1.07 -15.87 -23.36
CA SER A 129 -0.05 -15.17 -24.02
C SER A 129 -1.25 -16.07 -24.40
N GLU A 130 -1.00 -17.37 -24.53
CA GLU A 130 -2.00 -18.39 -24.85
C GLU A 130 -2.95 -18.72 -23.69
N ASN A 131 -2.51 -18.60 -22.43
CA ASN A 131 -3.32 -18.87 -21.25
C ASN A 131 -4.22 -17.68 -20.83
N GLN A 132 -4.02 -16.49 -21.41
CA GLN A 132 -4.97 -15.38 -21.24
C GLN A 132 -6.32 -15.67 -21.90
N LYS A 133 -6.38 -16.59 -22.87
CA LYS A 133 -7.62 -17.00 -23.56
C LYS A 133 -8.55 -17.86 -22.69
N GLU A 134 -8.03 -18.52 -21.64
CA GLU A 134 -8.84 -19.30 -20.69
C GLU A 134 -9.51 -18.45 -19.62
N VAL A 135 -9.02 -17.23 -19.43
CA VAL A 135 -9.59 -16.27 -18.50
C VAL A 135 -10.66 -15.47 -19.27
N LYS A 136 -11.86 -15.31 -18.70
CA LYS A 136 -12.90 -14.45 -19.29
C LYS A 136 -12.28 -13.11 -19.71
N ASN A 137 -12.69 -12.58 -20.88
CA ASN A 137 -12.21 -11.28 -21.38
C ASN A 137 -12.39 -10.12 -20.38
N SER A 138 -13.31 -10.25 -19.44
CA SER A 138 -13.58 -9.26 -18.38
C SER A 138 -12.55 -9.28 -17.23
N ILE A 139 -11.67 -10.27 -17.16
CA ILE A 139 -10.69 -10.38 -16.08
C ILE A 139 -9.37 -9.76 -16.53
N HIS A 140 -9.00 -8.68 -15.86
CA HIS A 140 -7.79 -7.93 -16.13
C HIS A 140 -6.73 -8.24 -15.08
N PRO A 141 -5.64 -8.93 -15.45
CA PRO A 141 -4.52 -9.15 -14.55
C PRO A 141 -3.80 -7.82 -14.28
N ILE A 142 -3.70 -7.45 -13.01
CA ILE A 142 -2.94 -6.30 -12.54
C ILE A 142 -1.46 -6.70 -12.37
N TRP A 143 -1.19 -7.99 -12.14
CA TRP A 143 0.18 -8.55 -12.16
C TRP A 143 0.83 -8.43 -13.54
N GLY A 144 2.15 -8.44 -13.60
CA GLY A 144 2.91 -8.35 -14.86
C GLY A 144 3.09 -6.93 -15.42
N ASN A 145 2.25 -5.97 -15.01
CA ASN A 145 2.35 -4.56 -15.43
C ASN A 145 3.43 -3.74 -14.71
N LYS A 146 4.22 -4.40 -13.83
CA LYS A 146 5.26 -3.77 -12.99
C LYS A 146 4.75 -2.59 -12.14
N ASN A 147 3.45 -2.51 -11.88
CA ASN A 147 2.84 -1.42 -11.10
C ASN A 147 3.49 -1.27 -9.71
N ALA A 148 3.65 -2.37 -8.98
CA ALA A 148 4.33 -2.37 -7.68
C ALA A 148 5.77 -1.84 -7.78
N SER A 149 6.52 -2.20 -8.82
CA SER A 149 7.88 -1.69 -9.05
C SER A 149 7.90 -0.19 -9.33
N ARG A 150 7.00 0.30 -10.21
CA ARG A 150 6.90 1.72 -10.57
C ARG A 150 6.55 2.57 -9.35
N ILE A 151 5.58 2.12 -8.55
CA ILE A 151 5.12 2.83 -7.36
C ILE A 151 6.19 2.80 -6.27
N LEU A 152 6.84 1.67 -6.03
CA LEU A 152 7.93 1.58 -5.06
C LEU A 152 9.09 2.50 -5.46
N GLN A 153 9.51 2.46 -6.73
CA GLN A 153 10.56 3.33 -7.26
C GLN A 153 10.22 4.81 -7.08
N TRP A 154 9.01 5.20 -7.47
CA TRP A 154 8.56 6.58 -7.33
C TRP A 154 8.49 7.00 -5.86
N GLY A 155 7.98 6.13 -4.97
CA GLY A 155 7.90 6.37 -3.54
C GLY A 155 9.29 6.60 -2.93
N LEU A 156 10.25 5.72 -3.23
CA LEU A 156 11.64 5.86 -2.78
C LEU A 156 12.30 7.16 -3.29
N LYS A 157 12.03 7.55 -4.55
CA LYS A 157 12.70 8.69 -5.18
C LYS A 157 12.11 10.04 -4.77
N ASN A 158 10.78 10.13 -4.62
CA ASN A 158 10.09 11.40 -4.49
C ASN A 158 9.40 11.54 -3.13
N TYR A 159 8.77 10.46 -2.66
CA TYR A 159 7.93 10.52 -1.47
C TYR A 159 8.73 10.38 -0.17
N ILE A 160 9.75 9.52 -0.14
CA ILE A 160 10.62 9.36 1.04
C ILE A 160 11.36 10.66 1.39
N PRO A 161 12.01 11.37 0.46
CA PRO A 161 12.61 12.67 0.78
C PRO A 161 11.61 13.66 1.39
N PHE A 162 10.40 13.72 0.83
CA PHE A 162 9.33 14.55 1.38
C PHE A 162 8.94 14.17 2.81
N ILE A 163 8.78 12.87 3.10
CA ILE A 163 8.52 12.39 4.46
C ILE A 163 9.63 12.85 5.40
N LEU A 164 10.91 12.64 5.03
CA LEU A 164 12.06 12.90 5.90
C LEU A 164 12.24 14.38 6.25
N GLU A 165 11.82 15.29 5.38
CA GLU A 165 11.87 16.74 5.60
C GLU A 165 10.66 17.29 6.38
N THR A 166 9.61 16.49 6.54
CA THR A 166 8.35 16.95 7.11
C THR A 166 8.35 16.85 8.63
N LYS A 167 7.87 17.91 9.28
CA LYS A 167 7.53 17.95 10.70
C LYS A 167 6.11 18.45 10.83
N ALA A 168 5.28 17.73 11.58
CA ALA A 168 3.90 18.10 11.81
C ALA A 168 3.56 17.90 13.28
N LYS A 169 2.74 18.79 13.84
CA LYS A 169 2.12 18.62 15.15
C LYS A 169 0.62 18.75 14.94
N TYR A 170 -0.12 17.75 15.39
CA TYR A 170 -1.56 17.76 15.20
C TYR A 170 -2.32 17.10 16.34
N SER A 171 -3.57 17.53 16.47
CA SER A 171 -4.53 16.99 17.40
C SER A 171 -5.79 16.58 16.66
N TRP A 172 -6.36 15.43 16.97
CA TRP A 172 -7.65 15.00 16.42
C TRP A 172 -8.49 14.34 17.49
N GLU A 173 -9.81 14.53 17.41
CA GLU A 173 -10.79 13.94 18.32
C GLU A 173 -11.46 12.76 17.63
N ASN A 174 -11.58 11.62 18.31
CA ASN A 174 -12.32 10.49 17.78
C ASN A 174 -13.83 10.62 18.08
N ASP A 175 -14.65 9.73 17.51
CA ASP A 175 -16.11 9.69 17.71
C ASP A 175 -16.56 9.53 19.19
N GLN A 176 -15.63 9.26 20.11
CA GLN A 176 -15.88 9.11 21.55
C GLN A 176 -15.51 10.37 22.35
N GLY A 177 -15.13 11.46 21.68
CA GLY A 177 -14.72 12.71 22.32
C GLY A 177 -13.28 12.68 22.86
N LYS A 178 -12.49 11.65 22.53
CA LYS A 178 -11.10 11.54 23.00
C LYS A 178 -10.18 12.30 22.04
N VAL A 179 -9.48 13.29 22.57
CA VAL A 179 -8.43 14.04 21.87
C VAL A 179 -7.12 13.25 21.88
N PHE A 180 -6.48 13.16 20.72
CA PHE A 180 -5.17 12.57 20.51
C PHE A 180 -4.24 13.64 19.96
N GLU A 181 -3.09 13.84 20.61
CA GLU A 181 -2.03 14.70 20.12
C GLU A 181 -0.88 13.83 19.60
N GLU A 182 -0.45 14.06 18.36
CA GLU A 182 0.72 13.41 17.76
C GLU A 182 1.69 14.49 17.25
N VAL A 183 2.99 14.24 17.44
CA VAL A 183 4.07 14.97 16.79
C VAL A 183 4.74 14.00 15.82
N PHE A 184 4.72 14.36 14.55
CA PHE A 184 5.43 13.67 13.49
C PHE A 184 6.74 14.42 13.20
N ASP A 185 7.87 13.73 13.31
CA ASP A 185 9.16 14.22 12.82
C ASP A 185 9.76 13.18 11.88
N GLY A 186 9.75 13.49 10.58
CA GLY A 186 10.28 12.62 9.53
C GLY A 186 11.78 12.35 9.66
N SER A 187 12.53 13.27 10.26
CA SER A 187 13.99 13.13 10.39
C SER A 187 14.42 12.05 11.39
N GLU A 188 13.48 11.54 12.20
CA GLU A 188 13.76 10.46 13.14
C GLU A 188 13.83 9.08 12.48
N TYR A 189 13.31 8.94 11.27
CA TYR A 189 13.26 7.67 10.56
C TYR A 189 14.58 7.37 9.85
N ILE A 190 15.06 6.13 9.99
CA ILE A 190 16.34 5.67 9.42
C ILE A 190 16.16 4.67 8.27
N GLY A 191 14.93 4.22 8.02
CA GLY A 191 14.66 3.30 6.93
C GLY A 191 13.22 2.85 6.80
N ILE A 192 13.01 1.92 5.88
CA ILE A 192 11.74 1.27 5.59
C ILE A 192 11.86 -0.21 5.94
N TYR A 193 10.84 -0.71 6.63
CA TYR A 193 10.58 -2.10 6.91
C TYR A 193 9.47 -2.59 5.96
N ALA A 194 9.66 -3.73 5.31
CA ALA A 194 8.67 -4.35 4.45
C ALA A 194 8.59 -5.87 4.69
N THR A 195 7.43 -6.46 4.42
CA THR A 195 7.26 -7.92 4.46
C THR A 195 6.83 -8.46 3.10
N ALA A 196 7.36 -9.61 2.70
CA ALA A 196 6.94 -10.32 1.50
C ALA A 196 6.62 -11.79 1.80
N THR A 197 5.57 -12.33 1.18
CA THR A 197 5.15 -13.74 1.31
C THR A 197 5.32 -14.53 0.00
N ASN A 198 5.67 -13.88 -1.10
CA ASN A 198 5.78 -14.52 -2.41
C ASN A 198 7.06 -14.09 -3.16
N PRO A 199 7.58 -14.95 -4.06
CA PRO A 199 8.83 -14.68 -4.79
C PRO A 199 8.81 -13.40 -5.64
N ALA A 200 7.67 -13.00 -6.18
CA ALA A 200 7.57 -11.79 -7.00
C ALA A 200 7.79 -10.52 -6.16
N SER A 201 7.12 -10.44 -5.00
CA SER A 201 7.33 -9.34 -4.04
C SER A 201 8.77 -9.32 -3.51
N MET A 202 9.34 -10.48 -3.18
CA MET A 202 10.75 -10.59 -2.76
C MET A 202 11.70 -10.04 -3.84
N LYS A 203 11.50 -10.45 -5.10
CA LYS A 203 12.29 -9.97 -6.24
C LYS A 203 12.18 -8.46 -6.43
N VAL A 204 10.98 -7.89 -6.28
CA VAL A 204 10.79 -6.43 -6.36
C VAL A 204 11.59 -5.73 -5.25
N LEU A 205 11.44 -6.15 -3.99
CA LEU A 205 12.15 -5.54 -2.87
C LEU A 205 13.68 -5.59 -3.05
N THR A 206 14.24 -6.75 -3.38
CA THR A 206 15.68 -6.92 -3.62
C THR A 206 16.18 -6.02 -4.76
N ASN A 207 15.44 -5.92 -5.86
CA ASN A 207 15.81 -5.07 -7.00
C ASN A 207 15.88 -3.58 -6.66
N TYR A 208 15.15 -3.13 -5.63
CA TYR A 208 15.15 -1.75 -5.16
C TYR A 208 16.01 -1.52 -3.91
N GLY A 209 16.92 -2.44 -3.62
CA GLY A 209 17.94 -2.26 -2.58
C GLY A 209 17.50 -2.62 -1.16
N PHE A 210 16.34 -3.25 -1.00
CA PHE A 210 15.98 -3.82 0.28
C PHE A 210 16.82 -5.07 0.56
N THR A 211 17.27 -5.22 1.80
CA THR A 211 18.03 -6.38 2.26
C THR A 211 17.14 -7.25 3.13
N GLU A 212 17.10 -8.56 2.87
CA GLU A 212 16.44 -9.52 3.75
C GLU A 212 17.13 -9.58 5.11
N LYS A 213 16.37 -9.46 6.20
CA LYS A 213 16.87 -9.47 7.58
C LYS A 213 16.40 -10.67 8.38
N GLY A 214 15.41 -11.40 7.89
CA GLY A 214 14.92 -12.58 8.55
C GLY A 214 13.58 -13.04 8.01
N LYS A 215 12.99 -13.97 8.75
CA LYS A 215 11.75 -14.64 8.41
C LYS A 215 10.90 -14.80 9.67
N SER A 216 9.59 -14.66 9.54
CA SER A 216 8.61 -14.94 10.58
C SER A 216 7.47 -15.79 10.03
N GLU A 217 6.89 -16.67 10.84
CA GLU A 217 5.70 -17.42 10.45
C GLU A 217 4.42 -16.61 10.70
N CYS A 218 3.38 -16.85 9.89
CA CYS A 218 2.04 -16.31 10.06
C CYS A 218 0.98 -17.34 9.64
N ASN A 219 -0.30 -16.98 9.76
CA ASN A 219 -1.43 -17.85 9.41
C ASN A 219 -1.37 -18.43 7.99
N TRP A 220 -0.68 -17.77 7.06
CA TRP A 220 -0.62 -18.13 5.64
C TRP A 220 0.78 -18.57 5.18
N GLY A 221 1.63 -18.95 6.14
CA GLY A 221 2.99 -19.43 5.90
C GLY A 221 4.06 -18.41 6.26
N SER A 222 5.19 -18.52 5.59
CA SER A 222 6.38 -17.75 5.93
C SER A 222 6.38 -16.35 5.33
N LYS A 223 6.76 -15.37 6.14
CA LYS A 223 6.98 -13.98 5.75
C LYS A 223 8.45 -13.65 5.83
N TYR A 224 8.98 -13.07 4.76
CA TYR A 224 10.34 -12.59 4.68
C TYR A 224 10.35 -11.10 5.00
N ILE A 225 11.27 -10.72 5.88
CA ILE A 225 11.41 -9.37 6.41
C ILE A 225 12.53 -8.68 5.66
N TYR A 226 12.23 -7.49 5.13
CA TYR A 226 13.13 -6.69 4.33
C TYR A 226 13.31 -5.31 4.93
N GLU A 227 14.54 -4.80 4.84
CA GLU A 227 14.88 -3.44 5.28
C GLU A 227 15.58 -2.66 4.19
N PHE A 228 15.18 -1.40 4.02
CA PHE A 228 15.86 -0.40 3.21
C PHE A 228 16.31 0.71 4.13
N LEU A 229 17.62 0.98 4.20
CA LEU A 229 18.15 2.08 5.00
C LEU A 229 18.17 3.35 4.14
N PHE A 230 17.72 4.47 4.70
CA PHE A 230 17.99 5.76 4.10
C PHE A 230 19.49 5.99 4.17
N LYS A 231 20.11 6.26 3.02
CA LYS A 231 21.55 6.55 3.00
C LYS A 231 21.78 7.76 3.93
N PRO A 232 22.82 7.72 4.78
CA PRO A 232 23.18 8.87 5.62
C PRO A 232 23.57 10.09 4.77
#